data_AF-A0A7V2HFP2-F1
#
_entry.id   AF-A0A7V2HFP2-F1
#
_cell.length_a   1.000
_cell.length_b   1.000
_cell.length_c   1.000
_cell.angle_alpha   90.00
_cell.angle_beta   90.00
_cell.angle_gamma   90.00
#
_symmetry.space_group_name_H-M   'P 1'
#
loop_
_entity.id
_entity.type
_entity.pdbx_description
1 polymer ?
#
loop_
_entity_poly.entity_id
_entity_poly.type
_entity_poly.pdbx_seq_one_letter_code
_entity_poly.pdbx_strand_id
1 'polypeptide(L)'
;MKHLVALLAGATAVSAQTPTREQALAFMKKSAEFYATRVSTGGGYHFTYAEDLSYGRSEHGEGPTQVEFQREGTPIVGMAFLEAFDATGDKFYLEAARAAAHALVKGQLCSGGWDYFVEFDPVKRRDYAYRSDGNCSARRGVTNFDDNTTQGSLRLLMRVDRALGFADKAIHEAALFALDSILKAQYPNGAWPQRYREFPDMSGHTVKRASYPDSWPRKWPGPNYEAHYTFNDNSILDTIDMYLEAARIYDQPKYRAAAERGGGFILLAQMPDPQPAWAQQYDRDMHPAWARIFEPPSVTGGESQSILQMLMVLYRETGDRKYLDPVPRALDYLKRSVLPGRGEPPRREREAGAWAGGGLRIPRFLELKTNKPLYITKGTRVSVKGQPSALLDGYEISYDGSSVITHYGVVTSADRLDAIGREYQRLVKADPANLRRPAKLHGLSPWEGRRVSKPAAAAVAKIIASADPRGVWLEDGYIGKSNRIVSVFAARDMTLTIGGKSYPVKENQTIDLFEGSEPPKEKVFRSSTFARNLVALSAFVGGATQ
;
A
#
# COMPACT_ATOMS: atom_id res chain seq x y z
N MET A 1 31.30 -13.30 -60.23
CA MET A 1 31.40 -13.62 -58.79
C MET A 1 30.18 -13.07 -58.08
N LYS A 2 29.46 -13.96 -57.38
CA LYS A 2 28.48 -13.74 -56.30
C LYS A 2 27.24 -12.88 -56.60
N HIS A 3 26.16 -13.58 -56.98
CA HIS A 3 24.79 -13.14 -56.76
C HIS A 3 24.52 -13.03 -55.26
N LEU A 4 24.09 -11.86 -54.80
CA LEU A 4 23.54 -11.66 -53.45
C LEU A 4 22.02 -11.50 -53.60
N VAL A 5 21.28 -12.55 -53.28
CA VAL A 5 19.82 -12.50 -53.15
C VAL A 5 19.50 -11.89 -51.79
N ALA A 6 18.93 -10.70 -51.77
CA ALA A 6 18.37 -10.10 -50.56
C ALA A 6 17.04 -10.79 -50.23
N LEU A 7 17.05 -11.70 -49.26
CA LEU A 7 15.82 -12.16 -48.62
C LEU A 7 15.25 -11.03 -47.75
N LEU A 8 14.27 -10.32 -48.30
CA LEU A 8 13.34 -9.51 -47.51
C LEU A 8 12.49 -10.47 -46.67
N ALA A 9 12.89 -10.71 -45.43
CA ALA A 9 12.03 -11.31 -44.42
C ALA A 9 10.89 -10.32 -44.13
N GLY A 10 9.76 -10.50 -44.82
CA GLY A 10 8.52 -9.82 -44.49
C GLY A 10 8.09 -10.23 -43.09
N ALA A 11 8.35 -9.38 -42.10
CA ALA A 11 7.64 -9.43 -40.83
C ALA A 11 6.17 -9.11 -41.14
N THR A 12 5.36 -10.16 -41.31
CA THR A 12 3.91 -10.02 -41.30
C THR A 12 3.52 -9.52 -39.91
N ALA A 13 3.31 -8.21 -39.80
CA ALA A 13 2.59 -7.63 -38.69
C ALA A 13 1.21 -8.29 -38.71
N VAL A 14 1.03 -9.32 -37.88
CA VAL A 14 -0.29 -9.85 -37.56
C VAL A 14 -1.04 -8.67 -36.96
N SER A 15 -1.91 -8.07 -37.77
CA SER A 15 -2.91 -7.12 -37.29
C SER A 15 -3.73 -7.87 -36.26
N ALA A 16 -3.41 -7.71 -34.97
CA ALA A 16 -4.19 -8.28 -33.89
C ALA A 16 -5.62 -7.77 -34.06
N GLN A 17 -6.51 -8.66 -34.49
CA GLN A 17 -7.90 -8.32 -34.75
C GLN A 17 -8.47 -7.73 -33.47
N THR A 18 -9.15 -6.59 -33.59
CA THR A 18 -9.71 -5.90 -32.44
C THR A 18 -10.73 -6.81 -31.77
N PRO A 19 -10.59 -7.12 -30.46
CA PRO A 19 -11.48 -8.07 -29.80
C PRO A 19 -12.90 -7.49 -29.72
N THR A 20 -13.89 -8.31 -30.03
CA THR A 20 -15.29 -7.96 -29.81
C THR A 20 -15.61 -7.94 -28.31
N ARG A 21 -16.75 -7.35 -27.95
CA ARG A 21 -17.22 -7.36 -26.56
C ARG A 21 -17.42 -8.79 -26.05
N GLU A 22 -17.96 -9.68 -26.88
CA GLU A 22 -18.21 -11.08 -26.55
C GLU A 22 -16.90 -11.84 -26.33
N GLN A 23 -15.89 -11.59 -27.17
CA GLN A 23 -14.55 -12.17 -26.98
C GLN A 23 -13.90 -11.71 -25.67
N ALA A 24 -14.03 -10.41 -25.34
CA ALA A 24 -13.54 -9.88 -24.07
C ALA A 24 -14.28 -10.48 -22.88
N LEU A 25 -15.62 -10.62 -22.93
CA LEU A 25 -16.43 -11.24 -21.88
C LEU A 25 -16.06 -12.71 -21.67
N ALA A 26 -15.95 -13.49 -22.74
CA ALA A 26 -15.56 -14.90 -22.66
C ALA A 26 -14.15 -15.06 -22.04
N PHE A 27 -13.21 -14.20 -22.42
CA PHE A 27 -11.87 -14.22 -21.86
C PHE A 27 -11.85 -13.79 -20.37
N MET A 28 -12.58 -12.72 -20.02
CA MET A 28 -12.74 -12.29 -18.62
C MET A 28 -13.27 -13.43 -17.75
N LYS A 29 -14.30 -14.13 -18.21
CA LYS A 29 -14.90 -15.25 -17.50
C LYS A 29 -13.89 -16.36 -17.25
N LYS A 30 -13.19 -16.78 -18.29
CA LYS A 30 -12.15 -17.81 -18.22
C LYS A 30 -11.03 -17.48 -17.22
N SER A 31 -10.50 -16.26 -17.28
CA SER A 31 -9.44 -15.81 -16.37
C SER A 31 -9.93 -15.76 -14.92
N ALA A 32 -11.14 -15.23 -14.71
CA ALA A 32 -11.74 -15.13 -13.39
C ALA A 32 -12.12 -16.50 -12.79
N GLU A 33 -12.59 -17.45 -13.60
CA GLU A 33 -12.82 -18.83 -13.19
C GLU A 33 -11.54 -19.51 -12.72
N PHE A 34 -10.43 -19.35 -13.45
CA PHE A 34 -9.13 -19.87 -13.02
C PHE A 34 -8.72 -19.29 -11.66
N TYR A 35 -8.82 -17.98 -11.47
CA TYR A 35 -8.46 -17.34 -10.21
C TYR A 35 -9.37 -17.74 -9.04
N ALA A 36 -10.69 -17.73 -9.25
CA ALA A 36 -11.65 -18.05 -8.20
C ALA A 36 -11.58 -19.53 -7.77
N THR A 37 -11.22 -20.46 -8.67
CA THR A 37 -11.31 -21.90 -8.41
C THR A 37 -9.97 -22.62 -8.23
N ARG A 38 -8.88 -22.11 -8.81
CA ARG A 38 -7.56 -22.75 -8.78
C ARG A 38 -6.54 -22.00 -7.91
N VAL A 39 -6.60 -20.68 -7.90
CA VAL A 39 -5.60 -19.82 -7.22
C VAL A 39 -5.99 -19.53 -5.76
N SER A 40 -7.28 -19.39 -5.50
CA SER A 40 -7.86 -19.04 -4.20
C SER A 40 -7.54 -20.07 -3.11
N THR A 41 -7.17 -19.57 -1.93
CA THR A 41 -7.11 -20.36 -0.68
C THR A 41 -8.12 -19.78 0.30
N GLY A 42 -9.21 -20.51 0.57
CA GLY A 42 -10.26 -20.04 1.48
C GLY A 42 -10.95 -18.76 1.02
N GLY A 43 -10.84 -18.39 -0.26
CA GLY A 43 -11.31 -17.12 -0.81
C GLY A 43 -10.24 -16.03 -0.90
N GLY A 44 -9.07 -16.21 -0.28
CA GLY A 44 -8.00 -15.21 -0.29
C GLY A 44 -6.84 -15.52 -1.24
N TYR A 45 -5.95 -14.53 -1.40
CA TYR A 45 -4.92 -14.51 -2.44
C TYR A 45 -3.56 -14.01 -1.93
N HIS A 46 -2.48 -14.54 -2.52
CA HIS A 46 -1.10 -14.05 -2.35
C HIS A 46 -0.77 -12.92 -3.33
N PHE A 47 0.43 -12.34 -3.23
CA PHE A 47 0.96 -11.43 -4.25
C PHE A 47 1.33 -12.17 -5.52
N THR A 48 2.07 -13.27 -5.37
CA THR A 48 2.69 -14.01 -6.46
C THR A 48 2.52 -15.51 -6.28
N TYR A 49 2.35 -16.22 -7.39
CA TYR A 49 2.22 -17.67 -7.46
C TYR A 49 3.21 -18.28 -8.46
N ALA A 50 3.67 -19.49 -8.16
CA ALA A 50 4.34 -20.33 -9.13
C ALA A 50 3.38 -20.69 -10.28
N GLU A 51 3.90 -20.85 -11.49
CA GLU A 51 3.09 -21.20 -12.67
C GLU A 51 2.21 -22.45 -12.44
N ASP A 52 2.72 -23.44 -11.72
CA ASP A 52 2.05 -24.71 -11.43
C ASP A 52 1.17 -24.67 -10.17
N LEU A 53 1.06 -23.51 -9.51
CA LEU A 53 0.34 -23.29 -8.25
C LEU A 53 0.85 -24.10 -7.05
N SER A 54 2.02 -24.75 -7.15
CA SER A 54 2.62 -25.50 -6.04
C SER A 54 2.95 -24.62 -4.83
N TYR A 55 3.13 -23.32 -5.06
CA TYR A 55 3.53 -22.36 -4.04
C TYR A 55 2.99 -20.95 -4.32
N GLY A 56 2.47 -20.31 -3.27
CA GLY A 56 2.06 -18.92 -3.24
C GLY A 56 2.85 -18.14 -2.20
N ARG A 57 3.14 -16.87 -2.47
CA ARG A 57 3.89 -16.01 -1.54
C ARG A 57 3.54 -14.54 -1.64
N SER A 58 3.59 -13.92 -0.48
CA SER A 58 3.47 -12.48 -0.25
C SER A 58 4.63 -12.00 0.61
N GLU A 59 4.51 -10.79 1.17
CA GLU A 59 5.55 -10.23 2.03
C GLU A 59 5.60 -10.95 3.38
N HIS A 60 4.44 -11.24 3.98
CA HIS A 60 4.35 -11.91 5.28
C HIS A 60 3.76 -13.33 5.20
N GLY A 61 2.83 -13.58 4.28
CA GLY A 61 2.22 -14.91 4.08
C GLY A 61 2.91 -15.76 3.01
N GLU A 62 3.04 -17.07 3.24
CA GLU A 62 3.55 -18.01 2.25
C GLU A 62 2.92 -19.41 2.37
N GLY A 63 3.05 -20.19 1.30
CA GLY A 63 2.56 -21.56 1.26
C GLY A 63 1.05 -21.64 1.11
N PRO A 64 0.47 -22.85 1.21
CA PRO A 64 -0.90 -23.10 0.76
C PRO A 64 -1.98 -22.63 1.74
N THR A 65 -1.62 -22.09 2.91
CA THR A 65 -2.59 -21.78 3.98
C THR A 65 -2.53 -20.35 4.47
N GLN A 66 -1.53 -19.54 4.08
CA GLN A 66 -1.36 -18.17 4.57
C GLN A 66 -1.43 -17.11 3.47
N VAL A 67 -2.61 -16.55 3.22
CA VAL A 67 -2.81 -15.51 2.19
C VAL A 67 -2.77 -14.11 2.77
N GLU A 68 -2.51 -13.10 1.93
CA GLU A 68 -2.21 -11.73 2.38
C GLU A 68 -3.41 -10.78 2.18
N PHE A 69 -3.58 -9.85 3.12
CA PHE A 69 -4.62 -8.82 3.18
C PHE A 69 -4.11 -7.39 2.98
N GLN A 70 -2.79 -7.19 2.87
CA GLN A 70 -2.23 -5.90 2.47
C GLN A 70 -1.96 -5.80 0.97
N ARG A 71 -1.73 -4.57 0.47
CA ARG A 71 -1.18 -4.26 -0.87
C ARG A 71 -1.78 -5.10 -2.02
N GLU A 72 -0.97 -6.00 -2.61
CA GLU A 72 -1.28 -6.76 -3.82
C GLU A 72 -2.07 -8.05 -3.57
N GLY A 73 -2.54 -8.27 -2.33
CA GLY A 73 -3.19 -9.50 -1.92
C GLY A 73 -4.70 -9.51 -2.17
N THR A 74 -5.41 -10.08 -1.21
CA THR A 74 -6.85 -10.38 -1.27
C THR A 74 -7.73 -9.15 -1.60
N PRO A 75 -7.55 -7.96 -0.99
CA PRO A 75 -8.45 -6.85 -1.24
C PRO A 75 -8.50 -6.40 -2.70
N ILE A 76 -7.36 -6.33 -3.40
CA ILE A 76 -7.35 -5.88 -4.80
C ILE A 76 -8.00 -6.89 -5.75
N VAL A 77 -7.88 -8.19 -5.46
CA VAL A 77 -8.51 -9.25 -6.26
C VAL A 77 -10.02 -9.24 -6.06
N GLY A 78 -10.48 -9.13 -4.81
CA GLY A 78 -11.91 -8.99 -4.50
C GLY A 78 -12.52 -7.73 -5.12
N MET A 79 -11.80 -6.61 -5.10
CA MET A 79 -12.23 -5.39 -5.78
C MET A 79 -12.34 -5.56 -7.30
N ALA A 80 -11.37 -6.25 -7.93
CA ALA A 80 -11.43 -6.50 -9.36
C ALA A 80 -12.63 -7.37 -9.76
N PHE A 81 -13.02 -8.33 -8.93
CA PHE A 81 -14.26 -9.08 -9.13
C PHE A 81 -15.51 -8.19 -8.99
N LEU A 82 -15.56 -7.28 -8.02
CA LEU A 82 -16.68 -6.33 -7.93
C LEU A 82 -16.78 -5.41 -9.16
N GLU A 83 -15.66 -4.90 -9.67
CA GLU A 83 -15.65 -4.08 -10.89
C GLU A 83 -16.12 -4.89 -12.12
N ALA A 84 -15.76 -6.18 -12.19
CA ALA A 84 -16.25 -7.08 -13.23
C ALA A 84 -17.76 -7.37 -13.10
N PHE A 85 -18.26 -7.56 -11.88
CA PHE A 85 -19.69 -7.68 -11.62
C PHE A 85 -20.43 -6.41 -12.06
N ASP A 86 -19.92 -5.24 -11.68
CA ASP A 86 -20.51 -3.96 -12.03
C ASP A 86 -20.57 -3.70 -13.54
N ALA A 87 -19.55 -4.15 -14.28
CA ALA A 87 -19.48 -3.98 -15.73
C ALA A 87 -20.34 -4.98 -16.52
N THR A 88 -20.69 -6.12 -15.94
CA THR A 88 -21.28 -7.25 -16.68
C THR A 88 -22.64 -7.71 -16.16
N GLY A 89 -22.93 -7.50 -14.88
CA GLY A 89 -24.08 -8.08 -14.17
C GLY A 89 -23.98 -9.59 -13.91
N ASP A 90 -22.88 -10.25 -14.27
CA ASP A 90 -22.72 -11.70 -14.09
C ASP A 90 -22.44 -12.04 -12.61
N LYS A 91 -23.39 -12.74 -11.98
CA LYS A 91 -23.36 -13.13 -10.57
C LYS A 91 -22.13 -13.95 -10.17
N PHE A 92 -21.48 -14.62 -11.12
CA PHE A 92 -20.23 -15.32 -10.84
C PHE A 92 -19.17 -14.41 -10.23
N TYR A 93 -19.02 -13.18 -10.77
CA TYR A 93 -18.04 -12.23 -10.23
C TYR A 93 -18.44 -11.76 -8.83
N LEU A 94 -19.75 -11.60 -8.56
CA LEU A 94 -20.24 -11.26 -7.23
C LEU A 94 -19.96 -12.40 -6.22
N GLU A 95 -20.16 -13.66 -6.60
CA GLU A 95 -19.83 -14.80 -5.73
C GLU A 95 -18.31 -14.94 -5.50
N ALA A 96 -17.48 -14.64 -6.51
CA ALA A 96 -16.03 -14.61 -6.33
C ALA A 96 -15.59 -13.49 -5.38
N ALA A 97 -16.18 -12.29 -5.49
CA ALA A 97 -15.95 -11.20 -4.54
C ALA A 97 -16.45 -11.55 -3.13
N ARG A 98 -17.60 -12.24 -3.03
CA ARG A 98 -18.16 -12.75 -1.77
C ARG A 98 -17.24 -13.77 -1.11
N ALA A 99 -16.61 -14.66 -1.88
CA ALA A 99 -15.61 -15.59 -1.33
C ALA A 99 -14.40 -14.84 -0.74
N ALA A 100 -13.90 -13.80 -1.42
CA ALA A 100 -12.84 -12.95 -0.89
C ALA A 100 -13.26 -12.21 0.39
N ALA A 101 -14.50 -11.70 0.46
CA ALA A 101 -15.04 -11.12 1.67
C ALA A 101 -15.13 -12.13 2.83
N HIS A 102 -15.54 -13.37 2.57
CA HIS A 102 -15.54 -14.43 3.59
C HIS A 102 -14.14 -14.80 4.09
N ALA A 103 -13.11 -14.71 3.24
CA ALA A 103 -11.72 -14.84 3.69
C ALA A 103 -11.38 -13.78 4.75
N LEU A 104 -11.80 -12.52 4.52
CA LEU A 104 -11.63 -11.43 5.50
C LEU A 104 -12.40 -11.72 6.79
N VAL A 105 -13.64 -12.20 6.71
CA VAL A 105 -14.43 -12.61 7.89
C VAL A 105 -13.65 -13.65 8.72
N LYS A 106 -13.03 -14.64 8.06
CA LYS A 106 -12.25 -15.70 8.72
C LYS A 106 -10.92 -15.26 9.32
N GLY A 107 -10.37 -14.13 8.86
CA GLY A 107 -9.14 -13.55 9.39
C GLY A 107 -9.35 -12.33 10.28
N GLN A 108 -10.60 -11.93 10.54
CA GLN A 108 -10.89 -10.78 11.38
C GLN A 108 -10.49 -11.06 12.84
N LEU A 109 -9.69 -10.15 13.40
CA LEU A 109 -9.23 -10.24 14.78
C LEU A 109 -10.32 -9.82 15.76
N CYS A 110 -10.24 -10.32 17.00
CA CYS A 110 -11.14 -9.90 18.07
C CYS A 110 -11.02 -8.41 18.43
N SER A 111 -9.90 -7.75 18.07
CA SER A 111 -9.72 -6.31 18.19
C SER A 111 -10.39 -5.48 17.09
N GLY A 112 -10.95 -6.12 16.05
CA GLY A 112 -11.81 -5.49 15.05
C GLY A 112 -11.24 -5.41 13.64
N GLY A 113 -9.92 -5.27 13.50
CA GLY A 113 -9.26 -5.18 12.21
C GLY A 113 -8.58 -6.47 11.78
N TRP A 114 -7.51 -6.31 11.01
CA TRP A 114 -6.77 -7.40 10.39
C TRP A 114 -5.27 -7.24 10.58
N ASP A 115 -4.59 -8.37 10.67
CA ASP A 115 -3.15 -8.48 10.49
C ASP A 115 -2.83 -8.56 8.97
N TYR A 116 -1.55 -8.60 8.61
CA TYR A 116 -1.13 -8.64 7.21
C TYR A 116 -1.62 -9.88 6.45
N PHE A 117 -1.78 -11.01 7.13
CA PHE A 117 -2.20 -12.28 6.53
C PHE A 117 -3.24 -13.00 7.38
N VAL A 118 -3.88 -14.01 6.79
CA VAL A 118 -4.75 -14.97 7.49
C VAL A 118 -4.21 -16.39 7.37
N GLU A 119 -4.26 -17.15 8.46
CA GLU A 119 -3.94 -18.58 8.50
C GLU A 119 -5.21 -19.43 8.35
N PHE A 120 -5.25 -20.30 7.34
CA PHE A 120 -6.35 -21.23 7.07
C PHE A 120 -6.10 -22.65 7.55
N ASP A 121 -4.87 -23.00 7.94
CA ASP A 121 -4.59 -24.31 8.54
C ASP A 121 -5.35 -24.45 9.87
N PRO A 122 -6.18 -25.50 10.04
CA PRO A 122 -7.06 -25.65 11.19
C PRO A 122 -6.34 -25.86 12.52
N VAL A 123 -5.07 -26.28 12.50
CA VAL A 123 -4.25 -26.44 13.69
C VAL A 123 -3.52 -25.14 14.00
N LYS A 124 -2.83 -24.55 13.02
CA LYS A 124 -2.03 -23.33 13.23
C LYS A 124 -2.90 -22.12 13.56
N ARG A 125 -4.11 -22.01 12.98
CA ARG A 125 -4.99 -20.85 13.22
C ARG A 125 -5.44 -20.72 14.68
N ARG A 126 -5.32 -21.78 15.49
CA ARG A 126 -5.59 -21.77 16.94
C ARG A 126 -4.62 -20.87 17.74
N ASP A 127 -3.52 -20.44 17.15
CA ASP A 127 -2.60 -19.49 17.78
C ASP A 127 -3.00 -18.01 17.55
N TYR A 128 -3.98 -17.75 16.67
CA TYR A 128 -4.39 -16.41 16.27
C TYR A 128 -5.73 -16.02 16.87
N ALA A 129 -5.86 -14.74 17.24
CA ALA A 129 -7.04 -14.19 17.89
C ALA A 129 -8.20 -13.91 16.92
N TYR A 130 -8.50 -14.88 16.05
CA TYR A 130 -9.58 -14.77 15.07
C TYR A 130 -10.95 -14.88 15.74
N ARG A 131 -11.82 -13.91 15.41
CA ARG A 131 -13.16 -13.79 15.98
C ARG A 131 -14.08 -14.91 15.54
N SER A 132 -13.96 -15.34 14.28
CA SER A 132 -14.76 -16.45 13.73
C SER A 132 -14.54 -17.78 14.46
N ASP A 133 -13.44 -17.89 15.20
CA ASP A 133 -13.03 -19.10 15.91
C ASP A 133 -13.28 -18.97 17.42
N GLY A 134 -13.82 -17.84 17.89
CA GLY A 134 -14.01 -17.55 19.31
C GLY A 134 -12.70 -17.42 20.11
N ASN A 135 -11.57 -17.18 19.45
CA ASN A 135 -10.24 -17.37 20.02
C ASN A 135 -9.61 -16.08 20.59
N CYS A 136 -10.40 -15.23 21.23
CA CYS A 136 -9.96 -13.88 21.61
C CYS A 136 -8.85 -13.82 22.68
N SER A 137 -8.52 -14.94 23.32
CA SER A 137 -7.41 -15.06 24.28
C SER A 137 -6.08 -15.46 23.64
N ALA A 138 -6.04 -15.69 22.32
CA ALA A 138 -4.82 -16.11 21.65
C ALA A 138 -3.77 -15.00 21.60
N ARG A 139 -2.50 -15.40 21.47
CA ARG A 139 -1.35 -14.48 21.59
C ARG A 139 -0.99 -13.77 20.28
N ARG A 140 -1.42 -14.28 19.13
CA ARG A 140 -1.06 -13.74 17.81
C ARG A 140 -2.19 -12.97 17.16
N GLY A 141 -1.82 -12.05 16.29
CA GLY A 141 -2.70 -11.13 15.62
C GLY A 141 -2.56 -9.72 16.18
N VAL A 142 -2.42 -8.75 15.29
CA VAL A 142 -2.46 -7.32 15.61
C VAL A 142 -3.34 -6.60 14.60
N THR A 143 -4.28 -5.77 15.07
CA THR A 143 -4.99 -4.89 14.14
C THR A 143 -3.99 -3.89 13.60
N ASN A 144 -3.83 -3.85 12.28
CA ASN A 144 -2.81 -3.08 11.61
C ASN A 144 -3.39 -2.12 10.57
N PHE A 145 -3.04 -0.83 10.69
CA PHE A 145 -3.41 0.20 9.72
C PHE A 145 -2.30 0.48 8.69
N ASP A 146 -1.11 -0.07 8.93
CA ASP A 146 0.03 0.01 8.02
C ASP A 146 -0.32 -0.66 6.68
N ASP A 147 0.20 -0.09 5.59
CA ASP A 147 -0.01 -0.61 4.23
C ASP A 147 -1.49 -0.82 3.83
N ASN A 148 -2.38 0.02 4.37
CA ASN A 148 -3.82 -0.02 4.08
C ASN A 148 -4.47 -1.39 4.41
N THR A 149 -3.90 -2.14 5.36
CA THR A 149 -4.29 -3.52 5.68
C THR A 149 -5.74 -3.61 6.16
N THR A 150 -6.05 -2.96 7.28
CA THR A 150 -7.40 -2.99 7.87
C THR A 150 -8.39 -2.19 7.04
N GLN A 151 -7.99 -1.02 6.56
CA GLN A 151 -8.84 -0.09 5.84
C GLN A 151 -9.21 -0.66 4.47
N GLY A 152 -8.25 -1.20 3.72
CA GLY A 152 -8.49 -1.85 2.43
C GLY A 152 -9.36 -3.11 2.55
N SER A 153 -9.10 -3.93 3.57
CA SER A 153 -9.94 -5.10 3.88
C SER A 153 -11.39 -4.69 4.18
N LEU A 154 -11.57 -3.68 5.04
CA LEU A 154 -12.90 -3.21 5.39
C LEU A 154 -13.62 -2.57 4.20
N ARG A 155 -12.93 -1.81 3.34
CA ARG A 155 -13.53 -1.27 2.10
C ARG A 155 -14.05 -2.39 1.19
N LEU A 156 -13.28 -3.46 1.00
CA LEU A 156 -13.76 -4.61 0.22
C LEU A 156 -15.01 -5.21 0.87
N LEU A 157 -14.96 -5.47 2.17
CA LEU A 157 -16.06 -6.06 2.92
C LEU A 157 -17.34 -5.22 2.80
N MET A 158 -17.26 -3.91 3.01
CA MET A 158 -18.40 -2.99 2.90
C MET A 158 -18.98 -2.91 1.48
N ARG A 159 -18.13 -2.92 0.45
CA ARG A 159 -18.60 -2.86 -0.94
C ARG A 159 -19.28 -4.16 -1.36
N VAL A 160 -18.75 -5.31 -0.95
CA VAL A 160 -19.39 -6.62 -1.15
C VAL A 160 -20.72 -6.66 -0.41
N ASP A 161 -20.76 -6.21 0.85
CA ASP A 161 -21.99 -6.18 1.65
C ASP A 161 -23.10 -5.39 0.95
N ARG A 162 -22.79 -4.18 0.47
CA ARG A 162 -23.71 -3.37 -0.33
C ARG A 162 -24.14 -4.07 -1.62
N ALA A 163 -23.20 -4.70 -2.35
CA ALA A 163 -23.51 -5.40 -3.61
C ALA A 163 -24.41 -6.62 -3.41
N LEU A 164 -24.35 -7.25 -2.23
CA LEU A 164 -25.24 -8.33 -1.81
C LEU A 164 -26.57 -7.82 -1.21
N GLY A 165 -26.80 -6.51 -1.20
CA GLY A 165 -27.98 -5.91 -0.58
C GLY A 165 -28.06 -6.18 0.91
N PHE A 166 -26.91 -6.27 1.59
CA PHE A 166 -26.80 -6.53 3.03
C PHE A 166 -27.36 -7.89 3.48
N ALA A 167 -27.53 -8.84 2.55
CA ALA A 167 -28.18 -10.13 2.82
C ALA A 167 -27.26 -11.18 3.46
N ASP A 168 -25.94 -11.07 3.28
CA ASP A 168 -24.99 -12.00 3.90
C ASP A 168 -24.67 -11.56 5.32
N LYS A 169 -25.32 -12.21 6.30
CA LYS A 169 -25.23 -11.85 7.71
C LYS A 169 -23.80 -11.83 8.26
N ALA A 170 -22.93 -12.73 7.81
CA ALA A 170 -21.57 -12.82 8.34
C ALA A 170 -20.70 -11.67 7.82
N ILE A 171 -20.86 -11.31 6.54
CA ILE A 171 -20.18 -10.16 5.93
C ILE A 171 -20.69 -8.85 6.57
N HIS A 172 -22.01 -8.69 6.65
CA HIS A 172 -22.63 -7.50 7.22
C HIS A 172 -22.20 -7.26 8.67
N GLU A 173 -22.28 -8.29 9.50
CA GLU A 173 -21.91 -8.21 10.90
C GLU A 173 -20.40 -7.96 11.08
N ALA A 174 -19.54 -8.62 10.30
CA ALA A 174 -18.10 -8.38 10.36
C ALA A 174 -17.72 -6.94 9.96
N ALA A 175 -18.41 -6.36 8.97
CA ALA A 175 -18.19 -4.97 8.56
C ALA A 175 -18.57 -3.99 9.67
N LEU A 176 -19.76 -4.15 10.27
CA LEU A 176 -20.21 -3.31 11.38
C LEU A 176 -19.31 -3.46 12.61
N PHE A 177 -18.91 -4.69 12.94
CA PHE A 177 -18.00 -4.96 14.05
C PHE A 177 -16.65 -4.26 13.87
N ALA A 178 -16.08 -4.32 12.67
CA ALA A 178 -14.82 -3.65 12.35
C ALA A 178 -14.95 -2.12 12.48
N LEU A 179 -16.00 -1.55 11.88
CA LEU A 179 -16.26 -0.10 11.95
C LEU A 179 -16.40 0.37 13.40
N ASP A 180 -17.17 -0.34 14.23
CA ASP A 180 -17.38 0.05 15.62
C ASP A 180 -16.12 -0.14 16.48
N SER A 181 -15.31 -1.16 16.18
CA SER A 181 -14.06 -1.42 16.89
C SER A 181 -12.97 -0.41 16.55
N ILE A 182 -12.79 -0.09 15.27
CA ILE A 182 -11.86 0.97 14.84
C ILE A 182 -12.30 2.33 15.38
N LEU A 183 -13.60 2.55 15.55
CA LEU A 183 -14.13 3.79 16.14
C LEU A 183 -13.75 3.90 17.61
N LYS A 184 -13.81 2.78 18.36
CA LYS A 184 -13.32 2.71 19.75
C LYS A 184 -11.81 2.96 19.86
N ALA A 185 -11.05 2.67 18.82
CA ALA A 185 -9.61 2.92 18.78
C ALA A 185 -9.24 4.37 18.37
N GLN A 186 -10.22 5.24 18.08
CA GLN A 186 -9.94 6.63 17.73
C GLN A 186 -9.65 7.45 18.99
N TYR A 187 -8.49 8.08 19.04
CA TYR A 187 -8.07 8.93 20.14
C TYR A 187 -8.91 10.22 20.26
N PRO A 188 -8.95 10.88 21.42
CA PRO A 188 -9.70 12.13 21.61
C PRO A 188 -9.35 13.27 20.64
N ASN A 189 -8.11 13.32 20.16
CA ASN A 189 -7.67 14.30 19.15
C ASN A 189 -8.08 13.93 17.71
N GLY A 190 -8.71 12.77 17.51
CA GLY A 190 -9.17 12.27 16.22
C GLY A 190 -8.21 11.32 15.49
N ALA A 191 -7.00 11.10 16.02
CA ALA A 191 -6.03 10.19 15.44
C ALA A 191 -6.37 8.70 15.67
N TRP A 192 -5.61 7.82 15.03
CA TRP A 192 -5.56 6.38 15.30
C TRP A 192 -4.12 5.94 15.57
N PRO A 193 -3.90 4.87 16.35
CA PRO A 193 -2.60 4.21 16.43
C PRO A 193 -2.22 3.61 15.08
N GLN A 194 -0.95 3.25 14.87
CA GLN A 194 -0.58 2.42 13.72
C GLN A 194 -1.08 0.98 13.90
N ARG A 195 -0.93 0.45 15.13
CA ARG A 195 -1.22 -0.95 15.46
C ARG A 195 -1.77 -1.07 16.87
N TYR A 196 -2.65 -2.05 17.09
CA TYR A 196 -3.14 -2.37 18.43
C TYR A 196 -3.63 -3.83 18.55
N ARG A 197 -3.48 -4.40 19.75
CA ARG A 197 -4.00 -5.73 20.12
C ARG A 197 -5.21 -5.60 21.04
N GLU A 198 -5.16 -4.62 21.91
CA GLU A 198 -6.26 -4.19 22.77
C GLU A 198 -6.58 -2.74 22.44
N PHE A 199 -7.82 -2.28 22.72
CA PHE A 199 -8.18 -0.89 22.47
C PHE A 199 -7.25 0.02 23.27
N PRO A 200 -6.73 1.10 22.64
CA PRO A 200 -5.78 1.97 23.30
C PRO A 200 -6.39 2.62 24.55
N ASP A 201 -5.59 2.72 25.60
CA ASP A 201 -5.97 3.51 26.77
C ASP A 201 -6.01 4.99 26.39
N MET A 202 -7.19 5.58 26.49
CA MET A 202 -7.42 6.99 26.17
C MET A 202 -6.87 7.91 27.27
N SER A 203 -6.52 7.38 28.44
CA SER A 203 -5.97 8.16 29.53
C SER A 203 -4.64 8.82 29.12
N GLY A 204 -4.54 10.14 29.34
CA GLY A 204 -3.39 10.95 28.95
C GLY A 204 -3.37 11.41 27.48
N HIS A 205 -4.27 10.93 26.61
CA HIS A 205 -4.39 11.42 25.23
C HIS A 205 -5.26 12.70 25.17
N THR A 206 -4.66 13.84 25.52
CA THR A 206 -5.34 15.15 25.48
C THR A 206 -5.24 15.82 24.11
N VAL A 207 -6.22 16.66 23.78
CA VAL A 207 -6.25 17.38 22.50
C VAL A 207 -5.23 18.52 22.53
N LYS A 208 -4.09 18.32 21.85
CA LYS A 208 -3.00 19.30 21.71
C LYS A 208 -2.79 19.62 20.22
N ARG A 209 -2.22 20.79 19.94
CA ARG A 209 -1.64 21.09 18.63
C ARG A 209 -0.22 20.54 18.56
N ALA A 210 0.23 20.21 17.36
CA ALA A 210 1.61 19.83 17.14
C ALA A 210 2.56 20.96 17.51
N SER A 211 3.67 20.58 18.15
CA SER A 211 4.71 21.49 18.59
C SER A 211 6.08 20.90 18.33
N TYR A 212 7.10 21.74 18.44
CA TYR A 212 8.47 21.25 18.51
C TYR A 212 8.78 20.85 19.94
N PRO A 213 9.39 19.67 20.18
CA PRO A 213 9.96 19.38 21.47
C PRO A 213 11.17 20.31 21.73
N ASP A 214 11.53 20.51 22.99
CA ASP A 214 12.71 21.28 23.38
C ASP A 214 14.00 20.65 22.82
N SER A 215 14.06 19.32 22.88
CA SER A 215 15.09 18.50 22.26
C SER A 215 14.51 17.16 21.83
N TRP A 216 15.22 16.42 20.98
CA TRP A 216 14.83 15.07 20.59
C TRP A 216 16.04 14.12 20.58
N PRO A 217 15.85 12.82 20.89
CA PRO A 217 16.96 11.87 20.96
C PRO A 217 17.63 11.67 19.61
N ARG A 218 18.95 11.87 19.52
CA ARG A 218 19.73 11.60 18.30
C ARG A 218 20.01 10.11 18.06
N LYS A 219 19.71 9.26 19.04
CA LYS A 219 19.77 7.81 18.93
C LYS A 219 18.37 7.25 19.00
N TRP A 220 18.11 6.17 18.26
CA TRP A 220 16.83 5.50 18.26
C TRP A 220 16.52 4.91 19.65
N PRO A 221 15.37 5.27 20.26
CA PRO A 221 15.03 4.82 21.61
C PRO A 221 14.45 3.39 21.65
N GLY A 222 14.18 2.78 20.50
CA GLY A 222 13.60 1.44 20.37
C GLY A 222 12.29 1.41 19.58
N PRO A 223 11.70 0.22 19.39
CA PRO A 223 10.61 -0.02 18.43
C PRO A 223 9.21 0.36 18.93
N ASN A 224 9.11 1.09 20.04
CA ASN A 224 7.81 1.41 20.64
C ASN A 224 7.14 2.60 19.94
N TYR A 225 6.59 2.36 18.74
CA TYR A 225 5.85 3.37 17.95
C TYR A 225 4.45 2.90 17.52
N GLU A 226 4.03 1.67 17.87
CA GLU A 226 2.75 1.09 17.46
C GLU A 226 1.55 2.00 17.82
N ALA A 227 1.61 2.68 18.97
CA ALA A 227 0.56 3.55 19.47
C ALA A 227 0.61 4.99 18.94
N HIS A 228 1.65 5.39 18.20
CA HIS A 228 1.79 6.75 17.69
C HIS A 228 0.67 7.14 16.73
N TYR A 229 0.37 8.44 16.66
CA TYR A 229 -0.55 9.00 15.68
C TYR A 229 0.13 9.01 14.31
N THR A 230 -0.26 8.11 13.42
CA THR A 230 0.60 7.72 12.29
C THR A 230 0.02 8.09 10.92
N PHE A 231 0.69 8.98 10.20
CA PHE A 231 0.45 9.27 8.78
C PHE A 231 1.27 8.39 7.83
N ASN A 232 2.35 7.77 8.32
CA ASN A 232 3.19 6.85 7.54
C ASN A 232 2.33 5.85 6.76
N ASP A 233 2.70 5.64 5.49
CA ASP A 233 2.00 4.77 4.54
C ASP A 233 0.49 5.08 4.45
N ASN A 234 0.13 6.36 4.59
CA ASN A 234 -1.24 6.89 4.58
C ASN A 234 -2.18 6.32 5.66
N SER A 235 -1.68 5.67 6.72
CA SER A 235 -2.48 4.92 7.71
C SER A 235 -3.74 5.69 8.19
N ILE A 236 -3.57 6.93 8.66
CA ILE A 236 -4.71 7.78 9.07
C ILE A 236 -5.54 8.29 7.87
N LEU A 237 -4.92 8.60 6.73
CA LEU A 237 -5.65 9.15 5.57
C LEU A 237 -6.61 8.11 4.98
N ASP A 238 -6.15 6.86 4.83
CA ASP A 238 -6.97 5.76 4.35
C ASP A 238 -8.08 5.41 5.35
N THR A 239 -7.84 5.58 6.66
CA THR A 239 -8.87 5.39 7.70
C THR A 239 -9.95 6.46 7.60
N ILE A 240 -9.58 7.73 7.39
CA ILE A 240 -10.54 8.81 7.15
C ILE A 240 -11.37 8.51 5.90
N ASP A 241 -10.71 8.13 4.79
CA ASP A 241 -11.41 7.86 3.54
C ASP A 241 -12.36 6.66 3.63
N MET A 242 -11.94 5.60 4.34
CA MET A 242 -12.76 4.44 4.65
C MET A 242 -14.02 4.85 5.44
N TYR A 243 -13.92 5.75 6.43
CA TYR A 243 -15.10 6.21 7.18
C TYR A 243 -16.02 7.11 6.38
N LEU A 244 -15.47 7.95 5.50
CA LEU A 244 -16.27 8.70 4.53
C LEU A 244 -17.07 7.73 3.65
N GLU A 245 -16.45 6.64 3.21
CA GLU A 245 -17.13 5.60 2.43
C GLU A 245 -18.19 4.85 3.25
N ALA A 246 -17.88 4.46 4.48
CA ALA A 246 -18.84 3.84 5.40
C ALA A 246 -20.08 4.70 5.61
N ALA A 247 -19.91 6.02 5.76
CA ALA A 247 -21.02 6.96 5.87
C ALA A 247 -21.94 6.95 4.64
N ARG A 248 -21.41 6.71 3.43
CA ARG A 248 -22.23 6.59 2.21
C ARG A 248 -22.93 5.24 2.08
N ILE A 249 -22.29 4.17 2.55
CA ILE A 249 -22.82 2.80 2.41
C ILE A 249 -23.91 2.52 3.43
N TYR A 250 -23.69 2.92 4.68
CA TYR A 250 -24.58 2.56 5.81
C TYR A 250 -25.43 3.73 6.32
N ASP A 251 -25.19 4.95 5.84
CA ASP A 251 -25.93 6.16 6.23
C ASP A 251 -26.02 6.39 7.74
N GLN A 252 -24.94 6.09 8.47
CA GLN A 252 -24.86 6.34 9.91
C GLN A 252 -24.01 7.60 10.20
N PRO A 253 -24.56 8.63 10.88
CA PRO A 253 -23.86 9.89 11.14
C PRO A 253 -22.53 9.74 11.88
N LYS A 254 -22.40 8.70 12.73
CA LYS A 254 -21.18 8.43 13.50
C LYS A 254 -19.95 8.19 12.61
N TYR A 255 -20.13 7.64 11.41
CA TYR A 255 -19.02 7.38 10.48
C TYR A 255 -18.49 8.67 9.86
N ARG A 256 -19.39 9.58 9.44
CA ARG A 256 -18.98 10.91 8.98
C ARG A 256 -18.29 11.69 10.09
N ALA A 257 -18.83 11.63 11.31
CA ALA A 257 -18.22 12.27 12.47
C ALA A 257 -16.80 11.72 12.77
N ALA A 258 -16.59 10.40 12.63
CA ALA A 258 -15.27 9.80 12.79
C ALA A 258 -14.25 10.32 11.77
N ALA A 259 -14.65 10.40 10.50
CA ALA A 259 -13.83 10.99 9.44
C ALA A 259 -13.51 12.47 9.68
N GLU A 260 -14.50 13.26 10.09
CA GLU A 260 -14.31 14.69 10.38
C GLU A 260 -13.40 14.93 11.58
N ARG A 261 -13.47 14.07 12.62
CA ARG A 261 -12.50 14.07 13.74
C ARG A 261 -11.08 13.75 13.26
N GLY A 262 -10.91 12.77 12.38
CA GLY A 262 -9.62 12.49 11.75
C GLY A 262 -9.11 13.67 10.91
N GLY A 263 -10.00 14.36 10.20
CA GLY A 263 -9.68 15.64 9.56
C GLY A 263 -9.27 16.73 10.56
N GLY A 264 -9.93 16.78 11.72
CA GLY A 264 -9.54 17.64 12.85
C GLY A 264 -8.12 17.35 13.34
N PHE A 265 -7.75 16.07 13.46
CA PHE A 265 -6.38 15.67 13.78
C PHE A 265 -5.37 16.19 12.76
N ILE A 266 -5.66 16.10 11.45
CA ILE A 266 -4.76 16.66 10.40
C ILE A 266 -4.47 18.15 10.66
N LEU A 267 -5.50 18.92 11.00
CA LEU A 267 -5.37 20.36 11.29
C LEU A 267 -4.58 20.61 12.59
N LEU A 268 -4.78 19.78 13.62
CA LEU A 268 -4.01 19.85 14.86
C LEU A 268 -2.55 19.45 14.65
N ALA A 269 -2.28 18.52 13.74
CA ALA A 269 -0.97 17.97 13.48
C ALA A 269 -0.09 18.86 12.59
N GLN A 270 -0.63 19.89 11.93
CA GLN A 270 0.21 20.81 11.16
C GLN A 270 1.22 21.47 12.09
N MET A 271 2.50 21.29 11.81
CA MET A 271 3.58 21.87 12.58
C MET A 271 3.54 23.40 12.50
N PRO A 272 3.99 24.13 13.55
CA PRO A 272 4.09 25.58 13.47
C PRO A 272 5.23 26.02 12.53
N ASP A 273 5.37 27.33 12.32
CA ASP A 273 6.55 27.88 11.65
C ASP A 273 7.83 27.48 12.41
N PRO A 274 8.95 27.22 11.71
CA PRO A 274 9.18 27.53 10.28
C PRO A 274 8.81 26.42 9.27
N GLN A 275 8.21 25.30 9.71
CA GLN A 275 7.95 24.13 8.86
C GLN A 275 6.47 23.74 8.87
N PRO A 276 5.56 24.53 8.28
CA PRO A 276 4.10 24.32 8.36
C PRO A 276 3.58 23.14 7.51
N ALA A 277 4.13 21.95 7.72
CA ALA A 277 3.72 20.68 7.14
C ALA A 277 3.61 19.61 8.25
N TRP A 278 3.82 18.33 7.95
CA TRP A 278 3.55 17.23 8.89
C TRP A 278 4.74 16.30 9.07
N ALA A 279 4.74 15.54 10.16
CA ALA A 279 5.63 14.41 10.40
C ALA A 279 4.98 13.09 9.94
N GLN A 280 5.77 12.03 9.80
CA GLN A 280 5.22 10.69 9.54
C GLN A 280 4.41 10.17 10.72
N GLN A 281 4.82 10.49 11.95
CA GLN A 281 4.11 10.13 13.16
C GLN A 281 4.36 11.12 14.29
N TYR A 282 3.41 11.17 15.22
CA TYR A 282 3.47 11.99 16.43
C TYR A 282 3.31 11.12 17.67
N ASP A 283 4.04 11.47 18.73
CA ASP A 283 3.82 10.90 20.05
C ASP A 283 2.52 11.43 20.69
N ARG A 284 2.21 10.94 21.88
CA ARG A 284 1.02 11.36 22.65
C ARG A 284 1.00 12.86 22.95
N ASP A 285 2.15 13.51 23.00
CA ASP A 285 2.31 14.94 23.28
C ASP A 285 2.26 15.81 22.02
N MET A 286 1.97 15.21 20.85
CA MET A 286 1.92 15.87 19.55
C MET A 286 3.28 16.41 19.08
N HIS A 287 4.37 15.75 19.48
CA HIS A 287 5.69 15.99 18.92
C HIS A 287 6.00 14.97 17.81
N PRO A 288 6.69 15.37 16.72
CA PRO A 288 7.25 14.42 15.78
C PRO A 288 8.11 13.37 16.50
N ALA A 289 7.90 12.09 16.20
CA ALA A 289 8.49 10.99 16.97
C ALA A 289 9.25 9.98 16.11
N TRP A 290 10.17 9.25 16.74
CA TRP A 290 10.84 8.10 16.12
C TRP A 290 9.82 7.02 15.76
N ALA A 291 10.04 6.33 14.64
CA ALA A 291 9.42 5.03 14.37
C ALA A 291 10.48 3.93 14.34
N ARG A 292 10.83 3.42 13.16
CA ARG A 292 11.96 2.48 13.01
C ARG A 292 13.29 3.21 13.22
N ILE A 293 14.37 2.44 13.40
CA ILE A 293 15.74 2.96 13.59
C ILE A 293 16.23 3.91 12.48
N PHE A 294 15.56 3.89 11.33
CA PHE A 294 15.84 4.74 10.17
C PHE A 294 14.74 5.78 9.90
N GLU A 295 13.89 6.09 10.87
CA GLU A 295 12.77 7.04 10.77
C GLU A 295 12.79 8.04 11.95
N PRO A 296 13.67 9.05 11.91
CA PRO A 296 13.84 10.02 13.00
C PRO A 296 12.69 11.04 13.07
N PRO A 297 12.48 11.67 14.26
CA PRO A 297 11.66 12.86 14.45
C PRO A 297 11.98 13.92 13.40
N SER A 298 11.03 14.20 12.52
CA SER A 298 11.23 15.13 11.42
C SER A 298 9.91 15.56 10.80
N VAL A 299 9.94 16.68 10.08
CA VAL A 299 8.90 17.01 9.11
C VAL A 299 9.18 16.21 7.84
N THR A 300 8.16 15.62 7.23
CA THR A 300 8.30 14.75 6.07
C THR A 300 7.86 15.40 4.77
N GLY A 301 8.67 15.27 3.72
CA GLY A 301 8.32 15.78 2.39
C GLY A 301 7.28 14.93 1.65
N GLY A 302 7.34 13.61 1.81
CA GLY A 302 6.50 12.65 1.09
C GLY A 302 5.06 12.64 1.60
N GLU A 303 4.87 12.30 2.88
CA GLU A 303 3.51 12.15 3.46
C GLU A 303 2.74 13.47 3.49
N SER A 304 3.44 14.60 3.64
CA SER A 304 2.83 15.93 3.61
C SER A 304 2.10 16.21 2.29
N GLN A 305 2.54 15.63 1.17
CA GLN A 305 1.82 15.75 -0.10
C GLN A 305 0.49 14.99 -0.09
N SER A 306 0.48 13.76 0.43
CA SER A 306 -0.75 12.98 0.57
C SER A 306 -1.72 13.65 1.56
N ILE A 307 -1.21 14.25 2.63
CA ILE A 307 -2.01 15.00 3.61
C ILE A 307 -2.67 16.22 2.94
N LEU A 308 -1.94 16.99 2.13
CA LEU A 308 -2.51 18.09 1.33
C LEU A 308 -3.64 17.61 0.42
N GLN A 309 -3.47 16.46 -0.23
CA GLN A 309 -4.52 15.89 -1.07
C GLN A 309 -5.72 15.41 -0.23
N MET A 310 -5.50 14.90 0.98
CA MET A 310 -6.57 14.42 1.87
C MET A 310 -7.42 15.57 2.40
N LEU A 311 -6.79 16.69 2.73
CA LEU A 311 -7.48 17.94 3.07
C LEU A 311 -8.42 18.39 1.95
N MET A 312 -7.99 18.27 0.70
CA MET A 312 -8.84 18.54 -0.46
C MET A 312 -9.98 17.52 -0.62
N VAL A 313 -9.74 16.24 -0.30
CA VAL A 313 -10.81 15.23 -0.25
C VAL A 313 -11.84 15.57 0.83
N LEU A 314 -11.39 15.93 2.04
CA LEU A 314 -12.27 16.37 3.13
C LEU A 314 -13.10 17.59 2.73
N TYR A 315 -12.49 18.58 2.08
CA TYR A 315 -13.22 19.74 1.56
C TYR A 315 -14.30 19.32 0.55
N ARG A 316 -14.01 18.42 -0.39
CA ARG A 316 -14.99 17.90 -1.35
C ARG A 316 -16.16 17.18 -0.67
N GLU A 317 -15.92 16.47 0.42
CA GLU A 317 -16.95 15.72 1.15
C GLU A 317 -17.78 16.56 2.12
N THR A 318 -17.21 17.65 2.63
CA THR A 318 -17.82 18.42 3.71
C THR A 318 -18.27 19.81 3.28
N GLY A 319 -17.64 20.38 2.25
CA GLY A 319 -17.76 21.79 1.91
C GLY A 319 -17.07 22.73 2.91
N ASP A 320 -16.42 22.20 3.94
CA ASP A 320 -15.86 23.00 5.04
C ASP A 320 -14.50 23.58 4.66
N ARG A 321 -14.46 24.90 4.48
CA ARG A 321 -13.26 25.64 4.05
C ARG A 321 -12.07 25.48 4.99
N LYS A 322 -12.28 25.11 6.26
CA LYS A 322 -11.17 24.91 7.22
C LYS A 322 -10.13 23.90 6.73
N TYR A 323 -10.52 22.96 5.87
CA TYR A 323 -9.60 21.99 5.30
C TYR A 323 -8.70 22.58 4.20
N LEU A 324 -9.07 23.72 3.59
CA LEU A 324 -8.24 24.40 2.61
C LEU A 324 -7.27 25.40 3.23
N ASP A 325 -7.60 25.97 4.40
CA ASP A 325 -6.80 26.97 5.11
C ASP A 325 -5.31 26.61 5.32
N PRO A 326 -4.93 25.38 5.70
CA PRO A 326 -3.51 25.04 5.92
C PRO A 326 -2.70 24.87 4.61
N VAL A 327 -3.37 24.71 3.46
CA VAL A 327 -2.75 24.27 2.20
C VAL A 327 -1.70 25.26 1.67
N PRO A 328 -1.94 26.59 1.59
CA PRO A 328 -0.98 27.52 1.00
C PRO A 328 0.39 27.50 1.69
N ARG A 329 0.39 27.63 3.03
CA ARG A 329 1.62 27.70 3.83
C ARG A 329 2.43 26.40 3.75
N ALA A 330 1.74 25.26 3.78
CA ALA A 330 2.36 23.95 3.60
C ALA A 330 2.94 23.78 2.19
N LEU A 331 2.21 24.17 1.15
CA LEU A 331 2.68 24.07 -0.22
C LEU A 331 3.91 24.94 -0.47
N ASP A 332 3.92 26.18 0.02
CA ASP A 332 5.06 27.08 -0.06
C ASP A 332 6.27 26.52 0.69
N TYR A 333 6.04 25.87 1.83
CA TYR A 333 7.08 25.17 2.59
C TYR A 333 7.68 23.97 1.85
N LEU A 334 6.84 23.13 1.26
CA LEU A 334 7.32 21.97 0.52
C LEU A 334 8.09 22.40 -0.72
N LYS A 335 7.60 23.42 -1.46
CA LYS A 335 8.28 23.96 -2.65
C LYS A 335 9.68 24.52 -2.34
N ARG A 336 9.83 25.26 -1.24
CA ARG A 336 11.16 25.76 -0.81
C ARG A 336 12.08 24.66 -0.26
N SER A 337 11.54 23.48 0.06
CA SER A 337 12.30 22.34 0.59
C SER A 337 12.70 21.33 -0.50
N VAL A 338 12.33 21.57 -1.76
CA VAL A 338 12.78 20.77 -2.91
C VAL A 338 14.29 20.91 -3.07
N LEU A 339 14.98 19.78 -3.25
CA LEU A 339 16.43 19.74 -3.48
C LEU A 339 16.79 20.41 -4.80
N PRO A 340 17.94 21.10 -4.89
CA PRO A 340 18.40 21.70 -6.13
C PRO A 340 18.68 20.62 -7.20
N GLY A 341 18.24 20.89 -8.43
CA GLY A 341 18.45 20.03 -9.59
C GLY A 341 17.51 18.82 -9.69
N ARG A 342 17.40 18.27 -10.90
CA ARG A 342 16.88 16.91 -11.13
C ARG A 342 18.05 15.96 -10.88
N GLY A 343 17.87 14.91 -10.11
CA GLY A 343 18.95 13.93 -9.89
C GLY A 343 18.45 12.51 -9.99
N GLU A 344 19.40 11.59 -10.16
CA GLU A 344 19.10 10.18 -10.25
C GLU A 344 18.44 9.68 -8.95
N PRO A 345 17.43 8.81 -9.06
CA PRO A 345 16.76 8.26 -7.90
C PRO A 345 17.68 7.24 -7.19
N PRO A 346 17.43 6.93 -5.91
CA PRO A 346 18.12 5.85 -5.20
C PRO A 346 18.10 4.54 -6.00
N ARG A 347 19.13 3.69 -5.83
CA ARG A 347 19.31 2.45 -6.63
C ARG A 347 18.06 1.57 -6.70
N ARG A 348 17.36 1.39 -5.57
CA ARG A 348 16.13 0.56 -5.51
C ARG A 348 14.98 1.15 -6.34
N GLU A 349 14.89 2.47 -6.42
CA GLU A 349 13.90 3.18 -7.23
C GLU A 349 14.27 3.22 -8.72
N ARG A 350 15.57 3.20 -9.04
CA ARG A 350 16.06 2.91 -10.41
C ARG A 350 15.68 1.51 -10.85
N GLU A 351 15.92 0.51 -9.99
CA GLU A 351 15.64 -0.91 -10.26
C GLU A 351 14.11 -1.20 -10.32
N ALA A 352 13.29 -0.46 -9.56
CA ALA A 352 11.83 -0.55 -9.59
C ALA A 352 11.17 0.19 -10.77
N GLY A 353 11.94 0.86 -11.64
CA GLY A 353 11.43 1.55 -12.83
C GLY A 353 10.53 2.76 -12.56
N ALA A 354 10.27 3.11 -11.31
CA ALA A 354 9.29 4.14 -10.90
C ALA A 354 9.70 5.58 -11.27
N TRP A 355 10.90 5.77 -11.83
CA TRP A 355 11.53 7.09 -11.99
C TRP A 355 12.48 7.20 -13.20
N ALA A 356 12.26 6.40 -14.24
CA ALA A 356 13.01 6.54 -15.49
C ALA A 356 12.73 7.91 -16.14
N GLY A 357 13.57 8.92 -15.87
CA GLY A 357 13.47 10.24 -16.52
C GLY A 357 13.91 11.47 -15.70
N GLY A 358 14.16 11.33 -14.39
CA GLY A 358 14.55 12.45 -13.53
C GLY A 358 13.39 13.38 -13.16
N GLY A 359 13.16 13.57 -11.86
CA GLY A 359 12.07 14.39 -11.30
C GLY A 359 12.54 15.36 -10.22
N LEU A 360 11.63 16.21 -9.75
CA LEU A 360 11.84 17.03 -8.55
C LEU A 360 11.88 16.12 -7.33
N ARG A 361 12.82 16.41 -6.42
CA ARG A 361 13.09 15.59 -5.24
C ARG A 361 12.95 16.40 -3.97
N ILE A 362 12.44 15.78 -2.92
CA ILE A 362 12.35 16.36 -1.59
C ILE A 362 12.83 15.34 -0.56
N PRO A 363 13.61 15.73 0.47
CA PRO A 363 14.03 14.80 1.51
C PRO A 363 12.81 14.16 2.19
N ARG A 364 12.89 12.86 2.49
CA ARG A 364 11.83 12.22 3.27
C ARG A 364 11.78 12.77 4.69
N PHE A 365 12.93 13.17 5.24
CA PHE A 365 13.10 13.66 6.59
C PHE A 365 13.79 15.04 6.57
N LEU A 366 13.13 16.05 7.13
CA LEU A 366 13.67 17.40 7.33
C LEU A 366 13.78 17.65 8.82
N GLU A 367 15.00 17.98 9.27
CA GLU A 367 15.30 18.23 10.68
C GLU A 367 14.39 19.32 11.24
N LEU A 368 13.89 19.08 12.46
CA LEU A 368 13.04 20.01 13.19
C LEU A 368 13.73 21.38 13.36
N LYS A 369 12.98 22.46 13.06
CA LYS A 369 13.37 23.88 13.10
C LYS A 369 14.39 24.31 12.02
N THR A 370 15.42 23.51 11.74
CA THR A 370 16.52 23.92 10.84
C THR A 370 16.21 23.69 9.36
N ASN A 371 15.26 22.80 9.05
CA ASN A 371 14.93 22.36 7.70
C ASN A 371 16.08 21.67 6.94
N LYS A 372 17.12 21.22 7.64
CA LYS A 372 18.22 20.48 7.02
C LYS A 372 17.74 19.07 6.64
N PRO A 373 18.06 18.56 5.44
CA PRO A 373 17.79 17.17 5.09
C PRO A 373 18.45 16.23 6.10
N LEU A 374 17.69 15.25 6.60
CA LEU A 374 18.22 14.13 7.38
C LEU A 374 18.28 12.89 6.49
N TYR A 375 19.46 12.30 6.44
CA TYR A 375 19.73 11.03 5.81
C TYR A 375 20.05 9.99 6.88
N ILE A 376 19.94 8.73 6.50
CA ILE A 376 20.29 7.60 7.36
C ILE A 376 21.40 6.82 6.68
N THR A 377 22.53 6.67 7.36
CA THR A 377 23.70 6.00 6.81
C THR A 377 23.42 4.54 6.53
N LYS A 378 24.07 3.99 5.51
CA LYS A 378 24.05 2.53 5.33
C LYS A 378 24.83 1.85 6.45
N GLY A 379 24.44 0.61 6.75
CA GLY A 379 25.05 -0.24 7.75
C GLY A 379 25.09 -1.67 7.26
N THR A 380 26.08 -2.44 7.72
CA THR A 380 26.30 -3.81 7.27
C THR A 380 25.15 -4.67 7.76
N ARG A 381 24.39 -5.25 6.82
CA ARG A 381 23.23 -6.09 7.13
C ARG A 381 23.58 -7.54 6.89
N VAL A 382 23.32 -8.39 7.87
CA VAL A 382 23.47 -9.84 7.76
C VAL A 382 22.12 -10.49 7.97
N SER A 383 21.71 -11.37 7.07
CA SER A 383 20.53 -12.21 7.24
C SER A 383 20.94 -13.66 7.09
N VAL A 384 20.67 -14.48 8.09
CA VAL A 384 20.93 -15.92 8.07
C VAL A 384 19.59 -16.65 8.09
N LYS A 385 19.44 -17.70 7.27
CA LYS A 385 18.23 -18.53 7.21
C LYS A 385 17.88 -19.02 8.62
N GLY A 386 16.65 -18.74 9.05
CA GLY A 386 16.17 -19.12 10.39
C GLY A 386 16.55 -18.18 11.52
N GLN A 387 17.27 -17.08 11.25
CA GLN A 387 17.65 -16.08 12.24
C GLN A 387 17.10 -14.70 11.88
N PRO A 388 16.85 -13.82 12.88
CA PRO A 388 16.57 -12.41 12.62
C PRO A 388 17.72 -11.75 11.86
N SER A 389 17.41 -10.83 10.95
CA SER A 389 18.42 -10.00 10.33
C SER A 389 19.15 -9.16 11.39
N ALA A 390 20.48 -9.15 11.32
CA ALA A 390 21.33 -8.32 12.16
C ALA A 390 21.83 -7.10 11.39
N LEU A 391 21.95 -5.99 12.10
CA LEU A 391 22.63 -4.77 11.65
C LEU A 391 23.90 -4.61 12.48
N LEU A 392 25.07 -4.88 11.87
CA LEU A 392 26.32 -4.99 12.62
C LEU A 392 26.88 -3.64 13.04
N ASP A 393 26.87 -2.67 12.12
CA ASP A 393 27.52 -1.38 12.32
C ASP A 393 26.54 -0.26 12.70
N GLY A 394 25.26 -0.59 12.88
CA GLY A 394 24.19 0.37 13.13
C GLY A 394 23.82 1.24 11.92
N TYR A 395 22.91 2.17 12.17
CA TYR A 395 22.60 3.30 11.28
C TYR A 395 22.80 4.59 12.06
N GLU A 396 23.20 5.65 11.37
CA GLU A 396 23.40 6.97 11.94
C GLU A 396 22.63 8.02 11.16
N ILE A 397 22.23 9.09 11.85
CA ILE A 397 21.70 10.28 11.20
C ILE A 397 22.87 11.04 10.56
N SER A 398 22.70 11.40 9.29
CA SER A 398 23.67 12.19 8.52
C SER A 398 23.00 13.38 7.86
N TYR A 399 23.76 14.45 7.62
CA TYR A 399 23.36 15.55 6.73
C TYR A 399 23.94 15.40 5.32
N ASP A 400 24.77 14.37 5.12
CA ASP A 400 25.33 14.01 3.83
C ASP A 400 24.56 12.82 3.22
N GLY A 401 24.07 13.02 2.00
CA GLY A 401 23.34 12.03 1.22
C GLY A 401 24.22 11.10 0.39
N SER A 402 25.54 11.16 0.52
CA SER A 402 26.50 10.33 -0.24
C SER A 402 26.48 8.85 0.15
N SER A 403 26.14 8.53 1.40
CA SER A 403 26.21 7.17 1.95
C SER A 403 24.93 6.84 2.72
N VAL A 404 23.88 6.40 2.00
CA VAL A 404 22.55 6.18 2.59
C VAL A 404 22.09 4.73 2.49
N ILE A 405 21.19 4.33 3.40
CA ILE A 405 20.52 3.03 3.35
C ILE A 405 19.93 2.75 1.96
N THR A 406 20.09 1.52 1.49
CA THR A 406 19.73 1.13 0.11
C THR A 406 18.36 0.46 -0.02
N HIS A 407 17.74 0.11 1.11
CA HIS A 407 16.50 -0.64 1.17
C HIS A 407 15.29 0.22 1.55
N TYR A 408 15.47 1.54 1.67
CA TYR A 408 14.42 2.47 2.08
C TYR A 408 14.63 3.82 1.38
N GLY A 409 13.55 4.43 0.89
CA GLY A 409 13.60 5.73 0.22
C GLY A 409 13.74 6.87 1.22
N VAL A 410 14.94 7.44 1.34
CA VAL A 410 15.23 8.63 2.18
C VAL A 410 15.02 9.97 1.44
N VAL A 411 14.69 9.89 0.16
CA VAL A 411 14.28 11.00 -0.71
C VAL A 411 13.01 10.57 -1.44
N THR A 412 12.09 11.50 -1.69
CA THR A 412 10.79 11.22 -2.31
C THR A 412 10.50 12.17 -3.48
N SER A 413 9.48 11.85 -4.28
CA SER A 413 9.00 12.72 -5.37
C SER A 413 8.37 13.99 -4.86
N ALA A 414 8.73 15.10 -5.49
CA ALA A 414 8.06 16.38 -5.39
C ALA A 414 7.29 16.76 -6.67
N ASP A 415 7.21 15.87 -7.66
CA ASP A 415 6.60 16.16 -8.97
C ASP A 415 5.10 16.47 -8.87
N ARG A 416 4.45 16.02 -7.78
CA ARG A 416 3.02 16.24 -7.55
C ARG A 416 2.71 17.63 -6.97
N LEU A 417 3.69 18.39 -6.47
CA LEU A 417 3.46 19.66 -5.79
C LEU A 417 2.73 20.67 -6.68
N ASP A 418 3.08 20.77 -7.96
CA ASP A 418 2.40 21.69 -8.87
C ASP A 418 0.98 21.23 -9.20
N ALA A 419 0.74 19.92 -9.30
CA ALA A 419 -0.61 19.38 -9.49
C ALA A 419 -1.50 19.64 -8.26
N ILE A 420 -0.94 19.48 -7.06
CA ILE A 420 -1.61 19.81 -5.79
C ILE A 420 -1.95 21.31 -5.76
N GLY A 421 -1.01 22.18 -6.12
CA GLY A 421 -1.25 23.63 -6.19
C GLY A 421 -2.36 24.02 -7.17
N ARG A 422 -2.37 23.43 -8.37
CA ARG A 422 -3.45 23.65 -9.35
C ARG A 422 -4.81 23.18 -8.83
N GLU A 423 -4.84 22.02 -8.18
CA GLU A 423 -6.06 21.48 -7.61
C GLU A 423 -6.59 22.36 -6.47
N TYR A 424 -5.73 22.85 -5.57
CA TYR A 424 -6.09 23.84 -4.57
C TYR A 424 -6.77 25.07 -5.19
N GLN A 425 -6.13 25.67 -6.20
CA GLN A 425 -6.67 26.85 -6.89
C GLN A 425 -8.01 26.59 -7.56
N ARG A 426 -8.22 25.36 -8.07
CA ARG A 426 -9.52 24.94 -8.61
C ARG A 426 -10.58 24.86 -7.52
N LEU A 427 -10.27 24.24 -6.38
CA LEU A 427 -11.23 24.03 -5.29
C LEU A 427 -11.65 25.34 -4.59
N VAL A 428 -10.73 26.30 -4.45
CA VAL A 428 -11.04 27.62 -3.88
C VAL A 428 -12.06 28.40 -4.71
N LYS A 429 -12.07 28.17 -6.03
CA LYS A 429 -12.95 28.85 -7.00
C LYS A 429 -14.23 28.07 -7.33
N ALA A 430 -14.29 26.80 -6.96
CA ALA A 430 -15.42 25.94 -7.31
C ALA A 430 -16.61 26.14 -6.37
N ASP A 431 -17.81 26.00 -6.91
CA ASP A 431 -19.04 25.92 -6.12
C ASP A 431 -19.04 24.62 -5.29
N PRO A 432 -19.11 24.71 -3.94
CA PRO A 432 -19.15 23.55 -3.06
C PRO A 432 -20.23 22.51 -3.40
N ALA A 433 -21.36 22.93 -3.99
CA ALA A 433 -22.43 22.03 -4.38
C ALA A 433 -21.99 20.98 -5.42
N ASN A 434 -20.98 21.31 -6.25
CA ASN A 434 -20.51 20.48 -7.36
C ASN A 434 -19.19 19.74 -7.07
N LEU A 435 -18.74 19.73 -5.80
CA LEU A 435 -17.43 19.20 -5.43
C LEU A 435 -17.43 17.77 -4.92
N ARG A 436 -18.60 17.22 -4.59
CA ARG A 436 -18.71 15.89 -3.98
C ARG A 436 -18.15 14.80 -4.89
N ARG A 437 -17.46 13.83 -4.29
CA ARG A 437 -17.05 12.61 -5.01
C ARG A 437 -18.30 11.80 -5.40
N PRO A 438 -18.20 10.94 -6.43
CA PRO A 438 -19.30 10.08 -6.82
C PRO A 438 -19.80 9.20 -5.67
N ALA A 439 -21.08 8.84 -5.69
CA ALA A 439 -21.67 7.95 -4.69
C ALA A 439 -21.01 6.57 -4.64
N LYS A 440 -20.52 6.11 -5.80
CA LYS A 440 -19.73 4.89 -5.94
C LYS A 440 -18.26 5.24 -6.08
N LEU A 441 -17.47 4.85 -5.08
CA LEU A 441 -16.01 4.98 -5.09
C LEU A 441 -15.38 3.71 -5.68
N HIS A 442 -14.18 3.88 -6.25
CA HIS A 442 -13.39 2.85 -6.89
C HIS A 442 -12.00 2.76 -6.24
N GLY A 443 -11.32 1.63 -6.40
CA GLY A 443 -9.99 1.40 -5.84
C GLY A 443 -9.97 1.31 -4.30
N LEU A 444 -8.78 1.23 -3.73
CA LEU A 444 -8.56 1.14 -2.29
C LEU A 444 -7.95 2.41 -1.69
N SER A 445 -7.62 3.39 -2.53
CA SER A 445 -7.06 4.68 -2.12
C SER A 445 -7.95 5.86 -2.53
N PRO A 446 -8.00 6.96 -1.75
CA PRO A 446 -8.71 8.19 -2.12
C PRO A 446 -8.23 8.81 -3.44
N TRP A 447 -7.04 8.45 -3.92
CA TRP A 447 -6.44 8.98 -5.16
C TRP A 447 -6.86 8.20 -6.41
N GLU A 448 -7.34 6.96 -6.24
CA GLU A 448 -7.71 6.05 -7.34
C GLU A 448 -9.13 6.29 -7.87
N GLY A 449 -9.85 7.26 -7.30
CA GLY A 449 -11.28 7.50 -7.53
C GLY A 449 -11.69 7.98 -8.94
N ARG A 450 -10.79 8.00 -9.93
CA ARG A 450 -11.17 8.21 -11.34
C ARG A 450 -11.39 6.84 -11.96
N ARG A 451 -12.63 6.55 -12.39
CA ARG A 451 -12.97 5.36 -13.20
C ARG A 451 -11.92 5.23 -14.30
N VAL A 452 -11.29 4.05 -14.41
CA VAL A 452 -10.31 3.78 -15.47
C VAL A 452 -10.97 4.12 -16.79
N SER A 453 -10.36 5.05 -17.54
CA SER A 453 -10.87 5.42 -18.86
C SER A 453 -11.00 4.17 -19.72
N LYS A 454 -12.09 4.03 -20.47
CA LYS A 454 -12.31 2.90 -21.38
C LYS A 454 -11.04 2.69 -22.23
N PRO A 455 -10.34 1.55 -22.08
CA PRO A 455 -9.08 1.36 -22.77
C PRO A 455 -9.31 1.24 -24.28
N ALA A 456 -8.33 1.66 -25.06
CA ALA A 456 -8.34 1.44 -26.50
C ALA A 456 -8.41 -0.07 -26.81
N ALA A 457 -9.14 -0.44 -27.85
CA ALA A 457 -9.37 -1.84 -28.16
C ALA A 457 -8.08 -2.62 -28.50
N ALA A 458 -7.06 -1.92 -29.04
CA ALA A 458 -5.72 -2.48 -29.23
C ALA A 458 -5.00 -2.83 -27.90
N ALA A 459 -5.21 -2.03 -26.85
CA ALA A 459 -4.67 -2.33 -25.52
C ALA A 459 -5.34 -3.58 -24.94
N VAL A 460 -6.65 -3.73 -25.15
CA VAL A 460 -7.41 -4.93 -24.75
C VAL A 460 -6.95 -6.16 -25.52
N ALA A 461 -6.73 -6.03 -26.85
CA ALA A 461 -6.17 -7.10 -27.67
C ALA A 461 -4.83 -7.58 -27.12
N LYS A 462 -3.95 -6.65 -26.72
CA LYS A 462 -2.66 -6.97 -26.11
C LYS A 462 -2.81 -7.69 -24.76
N ILE A 463 -3.74 -7.25 -23.91
CA ILE A 463 -4.03 -7.92 -22.64
C ILE A 463 -4.44 -9.38 -22.90
N ILE A 464 -5.41 -9.62 -23.78
CA ILE A 464 -5.90 -10.97 -24.11
C ILE A 464 -4.78 -11.83 -24.72
N ALA A 465 -4.05 -11.30 -25.70
CA ALA A 465 -2.99 -12.03 -26.40
C ALA A 465 -1.77 -12.35 -25.51
N SER A 466 -1.55 -11.60 -24.43
CA SER A 466 -0.44 -11.84 -23.49
C SER A 466 -0.75 -12.89 -22.42
N ALA A 467 -1.98 -13.39 -22.36
CA ALA A 467 -2.35 -14.47 -21.46
C ALA A 467 -2.13 -15.83 -22.12
N ASP A 468 -1.87 -16.85 -21.29
CA ASP A 468 -1.75 -18.22 -21.73
C ASP A 468 -3.12 -18.89 -21.98
N PRO A 469 -3.17 -20.16 -22.43
CA PRO A 469 -4.42 -20.88 -22.64
C PRO A 469 -5.26 -21.12 -21.37
N ARG A 470 -4.77 -20.86 -20.16
CA ARG A 470 -5.55 -20.90 -18.92
C ARG A 470 -6.24 -19.55 -18.64
N GLY A 471 -5.81 -18.48 -19.31
CA GLY A 471 -6.27 -17.10 -19.05
C GLY A 471 -5.42 -16.39 -18.00
N VAL A 472 -4.16 -16.80 -17.85
CA VAL A 472 -3.21 -16.28 -16.85
C VAL A 472 -2.10 -15.49 -17.55
N TRP A 473 -1.69 -14.38 -16.94
CA TRP A 473 -0.56 -13.57 -17.41
C TRP A 473 0.71 -14.00 -16.70
N LEU A 474 1.53 -14.80 -17.40
CA LEU A 474 2.84 -15.21 -16.92
C LEU A 474 3.87 -14.11 -17.14
N GLU A 475 4.74 -13.94 -16.17
CA GLU A 475 5.85 -12.99 -16.17
C GLU A 475 7.09 -13.65 -15.56
N ASP A 476 8.27 -13.16 -15.92
CA ASP A 476 9.51 -13.63 -15.30
C ASP A 476 9.62 -13.01 -13.90
N GLY A 477 9.70 -13.85 -12.88
CA GLY A 477 9.78 -13.41 -11.50
C GLY A 477 10.49 -14.42 -10.60
N TYR A 478 10.56 -14.05 -9.33
CA TYR A 478 11.07 -14.94 -8.28
C TYR A 478 9.88 -15.45 -7.46
N ILE A 479 9.87 -16.75 -7.22
CA ILE A 479 8.90 -17.44 -6.37
C ILE A 479 9.66 -18.33 -5.39
N GLY A 480 9.06 -18.63 -4.23
CA GLY A 480 9.78 -19.29 -3.13
C GLY A 480 10.52 -18.32 -2.22
N LYS A 481 10.86 -18.76 -1.01
CA LYS A 481 12.00 -18.18 -0.29
C LYS A 481 13.25 -18.59 -1.04
N SER A 482 14.14 -17.63 -1.27
CA SER A 482 15.47 -17.96 -1.76
C SER A 482 16.05 -19.07 -0.88
N ASN A 483 16.65 -20.11 -1.46
CA ASN A 483 17.52 -21.05 -0.74
C ASN A 483 18.75 -20.36 -0.11
N ARG A 484 18.79 -19.04 -0.12
CA ARG A 484 19.75 -18.19 0.53
C ARG A 484 19.88 -18.54 2.01
N ILE A 485 21.02 -19.11 2.34
CA ILE A 485 21.47 -19.42 3.69
C ILE A 485 21.97 -18.15 4.36
N VAL A 486 22.73 -17.32 3.65
CA VAL A 486 23.30 -16.07 4.17
C VAL A 486 23.16 -14.97 3.13
N SER A 487 22.82 -13.76 3.58
CA SER A 487 22.90 -12.52 2.81
C SER A 487 23.69 -11.50 3.62
N VAL A 488 24.77 -10.96 3.04
CA VAL A 488 25.60 -9.91 3.66
C VAL A 488 25.63 -8.71 2.72
N PHE A 489 24.98 -7.62 3.09
CA PHE A 489 25.18 -6.32 2.44
C PHE A 489 26.34 -5.60 3.11
N ALA A 490 27.37 -5.27 2.32
CA ALA A 490 28.57 -4.58 2.80
C ALA A 490 28.36 -3.05 2.77
N ALA A 491 28.34 -2.43 3.95
CA ALA A 491 28.25 -0.97 4.05
C ALA A 491 29.60 -0.25 3.84
N ARG A 492 30.68 -1.00 3.74
CA ARG A 492 32.05 -0.52 3.49
C ARG A 492 32.82 -1.63 2.77
N ASP A 493 34.04 -1.37 2.34
CA ASP A 493 34.91 -2.45 1.86
C ASP A 493 35.16 -3.45 3.01
N MET A 494 34.96 -4.73 2.72
CA MET A 494 35.09 -5.84 3.66
C MET A 494 35.88 -6.99 3.02
N THR A 495 36.28 -7.96 3.85
CA THR A 495 36.91 -9.20 3.39
C THR A 495 36.09 -10.37 3.89
N LEU A 496 35.65 -11.24 2.97
CA LEU A 496 35.03 -12.52 3.28
C LEU A 496 36.12 -13.60 3.25
N THR A 497 36.27 -14.37 4.34
CA THR A 497 37.20 -15.51 4.37
C THR A 497 36.42 -16.83 4.39
N ILE A 498 36.68 -17.70 3.39
CA ILE A 498 36.10 -19.04 3.30
C ILE A 498 37.24 -20.04 3.17
N GLY A 499 37.32 -21.01 4.10
CA GLY A 499 38.35 -22.06 4.06
C GLY A 499 39.79 -21.52 4.04
N GLY A 500 40.05 -20.39 4.70
CA GLY A 500 41.35 -19.71 4.72
C GLY A 500 41.64 -18.82 3.49
N LYS A 501 40.77 -18.80 2.48
CA LYS A 501 40.89 -17.92 1.31
C LYS A 501 40.08 -16.65 1.51
N SER A 502 40.71 -15.50 1.26
CA SER A 502 40.09 -14.18 1.38
C SER A 502 39.57 -13.66 0.04
N TYR A 503 38.35 -13.10 0.08
CA TYR A 503 37.64 -12.52 -1.05
C TYR A 503 37.30 -11.07 -0.71
N PRO A 504 37.77 -10.08 -1.47
CA PRO A 504 37.39 -8.69 -1.24
C PRO A 504 35.92 -8.48 -1.60
N VAL A 505 35.21 -7.73 -0.76
CA VAL A 505 33.80 -7.38 -0.90
C VAL A 505 33.75 -5.86 -0.92
N LYS A 506 33.33 -5.28 -2.04
CA LYS A 506 33.27 -3.82 -2.16
C LYS A 506 32.06 -3.25 -1.46
N GLU A 507 32.19 -2.00 -1.05
CA GLU A 507 31.07 -1.19 -0.57
C GLU A 507 29.85 -1.29 -1.51
N ASN A 508 28.66 -1.41 -0.92
CA ASN A 508 27.36 -1.62 -1.59
C ASN A 508 27.21 -2.97 -2.32
N GLN A 509 28.19 -3.87 -2.25
CA GLN A 509 28.01 -5.25 -2.72
C GLN A 509 27.18 -6.05 -1.71
N THR A 510 26.44 -7.01 -2.25
CA THR A 510 25.75 -8.03 -1.46
C THR A 510 26.36 -9.38 -1.80
N ILE A 511 26.75 -10.13 -0.79
CA ILE A 511 27.13 -11.53 -0.93
C ILE A 511 25.95 -12.36 -0.48
N ASP A 512 25.45 -13.20 -1.37
CA ASP A 512 24.43 -14.17 -1.06
C ASP A 512 25.02 -15.58 -1.17
N LEU A 513 24.86 -16.38 -0.12
CA LEU A 513 25.16 -17.81 -0.09
C LEU A 513 23.84 -18.57 -0.21
N PHE A 514 23.72 -19.45 -1.20
CA PHE A 514 22.53 -20.27 -1.42
C PHE A 514 22.82 -21.75 -1.14
N GLU A 515 21.80 -22.47 -0.69
CA GLU A 515 21.73 -23.92 -0.72
C GLU A 515 21.41 -24.35 -2.16
N GLY A 516 22.46 -24.67 -2.93
CA GLY A 516 22.38 -24.93 -4.37
C GLY A 516 22.55 -23.67 -5.23
N SER A 517 21.98 -23.67 -6.42
CA SER A 517 21.98 -22.50 -7.31
C SER A 517 21.06 -21.40 -6.77
N GLU A 518 21.37 -20.14 -7.11
CA GLU A 518 20.40 -19.05 -6.96
C GLU A 518 19.09 -19.47 -7.66
N PRO A 519 17.90 -19.28 -7.04
CA PRO A 519 16.65 -19.64 -7.69
C PRO A 519 16.57 -18.90 -9.03
N PRO A 520 16.46 -19.63 -10.16
CA PRO A 520 16.33 -18.97 -11.44
C PRO A 520 15.07 -18.10 -11.43
N LYS A 521 15.04 -17.07 -12.28
CA LYS A 521 13.74 -16.47 -12.59
C LYS A 521 12.88 -17.55 -13.20
N GLU A 522 11.69 -17.71 -12.65
CA GLU A 522 10.70 -18.67 -13.11
C GLU A 522 9.53 -17.92 -13.72
N LYS A 523 8.68 -18.66 -14.43
CA LYS A 523 7.37 -18.15 -14.82
C LYS A 523 6.50 -18.10 -13.57
N VAL A 524 6.06 -16.89 -13.25
CA VAL A 524 5.14 -16.61 -12.14
C VAL A 524 3.95 -15.84 -12.68
N PHE A 525 2.89 -15.76 -11.89
CA PHE A 525 1.85 -14.77 -12.13
C PHE A 525 1.48 -14.05 -10.84
N ARG A 526 0.97 -12.84 -10.98
CA ARG A 526 0.70 -11.92 -9.87
C ARG A 526 -0.75 -11.53 -9.77
N SER A 527 -1.25 -11.44 -8.54
CA SER A 527 -2.57 -10.94 -8.22
C SER A 527 -2.75 -9.48 -8.65
N SER A 528 -1.72 -8.65 -8.56
CA SER A 528 -1.73 -7.27 -9.07
C SER A 528 -1.90 -7.19 -10.59
N THR A 529 -1.20 -8.06 -11.34
CA THR A 529 -1.36 -8.15 -12.80
C THR A 529 -2.77 -8.63 -13.16
N PHE A 530 -3.29 -9.66 -12.47
CA PHE A 530 -4.66 -10.14 -12.67
C PHE A 530 -5.69 -9.04 -12.40
N ALA A 531 -5.65 -8.42 -11.22
CA ALA A 531 -6.62 -7.40 -10.82
C ALA A 531 -6.64 -6.23 -11.80
N ARG A 532 -5.46 -5.70 -12.16
CA ARG A 532 -5.33 -4.60 -13.13
C ARG A 532 -5.92 -4.96 -14.49
N ASN A 533 -5.62 -6.15 -15.00
CA ASN A 533 -6.09 -6.58 -16.32
C ASN A 533 -7.59 -6.87 -16.32
N LEU A 534 -8.13 -7.48 -15.25
CA LEU A 534 -9.57 -7.70 -15.11
C LEU A 534 -10.33 -6.37 -15.02
N VAL A 535 -9.81 -5.39 -14.28
CA VAL A 535 -10.40 -4.03 -14.22
C VAL A 535 -10.36 -3.35 -15.59
N ALA A 536 -9.25 -3.45 -16.34
CA ALA A 536 -9.16 -2.90 -17.69
C ALA A 536 -10.16 -3.54 -18.66
N LEU A 537 -10.30 -4.86 -18.61
CA LEU A 537 -11.31 -5.59 -19.40
C LEU A 537 -12.74 -5.20 -19.00
N SER A 538 -13.00 -5.04 -17.70
CA SER A 538 -14.29 -4.57 -17.17
C SER A 538 -14.65 -3.17 -17.70
N ALA A 539 -13.68 -2.24 -17.69
CA ALA A 539 -13.85 -0.91 -18.26
C ALA A 539 -14.14 -0.92 -19.77
N PHE A 540 -13.57 -1.89 -20.51
CA PHE A 540 -13.84 -2.06 -21.94
C PHE A 540 -15.27 -2.52 -22.21
N VAL A 541 -15.76 -3.54 -21.49
CA VAL A 541 -17.09 -4.15 -21.73
C VAL A 541 -18.24 -3.37 -21.10
N GLY A 542 -17.98 -2.61 -20.02
CA GLY A 542 -18.98 -1.83 -19.28
C GLY A 542 -19.40 -0.51 -19.95
N GLY A 543 -18.76 -0.12 -21.06
CA GLY A 543 -19.06 1.12 -21.78
C GLY A 543 -20.22 1.05 -22.77
N ALA A 544 -21.24 0.23 -22.51
CA ALA A 544 -22.43 0.09 -23.38
C ALA A 544 -23.78 0.33 -22.68
N THR A 545 -23.80 0.54 -21.36
CA THR A 545 -25.05 0.76 -20.63
C THR A 545 -24.84 1.68 -19.43
N GLN A 546 -25.70 2.70 -19.36
CA GLN A 546 -25.79 3.83 -18.43
C GLN A 546 -25.01 5.08 -18.83
#